data_AF-A0A9E2L5S8-F1
#
_entry.id   AF-A0A9E2L5S8-F1
#
_cell.length_a   1.000
_cell.length_b   1.000
_cell.length_c   1.000
_cell.angle_alpha   90.00
_cell.angle_beta   90.00
_cell.angle_gamma   90.00
#
_symmetry.space_group_name_H-M   'P 1'
#
loop_
_entity.id
_entity.type
_entity.pdbx_description
1 polymer ?
#
loop_
_entity_poly.entity_id
_entity_poly.type
_entity_poly.pdbx_seq_one_letter_code
_entity_poly.pdbx_strand_id
1 'polypeptide(L)'
;MKNIFVIGFTLFFLGACSGESHVYQMVEEWDGKEILFPENVSFSVGEVASVDNPLLRTTPYKIVHYTDSMGCMSCKLRLNDWALFVSDLQAEFQEMVPVYMFFCPKKGSGEIISLIENSGYKSPVCIDAEDSLNKLNHFPSDMAFRTFLLDKDNKVLAIGNPVLNPKVKDLYLRIIRGESPQAPSDAGTPVTTVSVSSAEADLGTFPWQEPRTCTFTLRNTGDRPLVIHDVTTSCGCLTVDYPEEPARPGEELTLRAHYRADSRGTVLKSMQVYCNAQGSPLRLRVTGTAE
;
A
#
# COMPACT_ATOMS: atom_id res chain seq x y z
N MET A 1 1.63 0.72 -34.06
CA MET A 1 2.79 1.45 -33.51
C MET A 1 2.98 0.94 -32.10
N LYS A 2 3.98 0.08 -31.90
CA LYS A 2 4.27 -0.66 -30.67
C LYS A 2 5.11 0.25 -29.77
N ASN A 3 4.49 0.94 -28.81
CA ASN A 3 5.18 1.85 -27.89
C ASN A 3 5.80 1.02 -26.74
N ILE A 4 7.13 0.84 -26.69
CA ILE A 4 8.09 1.71 -25.96
C ILE A 4 8.06 1.57 -24.41
N PHE A 5 7.11 0.84 -23.81
CA PHE A 5 7.02 0.77 -22.34
C PHE A 5 7.96 -0.21 -21.61
N VAL A 6 8.53 -1.20 -22.32
CA VAL A 6 9.34 -2.27 -21.69
C VAL A 6 10.78 -1.84 -21.31
N ILE A 7 11.24 -0.64 -21.70
CA ILE A 7 12.65 -0.26 -21.52
C ILE A 7 12.75 1.01 -20.67
N GLY A 8 12.42 0.88 -19.39
CA GLY A 8 12.51 1.99 -18.43
C GLY A 8 12.71 1.58 -16.97
N PHE A 9 12.94 0.30 -16.70
CA PHE A 9 13.25 -0.19 -15.35
C PHE A 9 14.77 -0.51 -15.22
N THR A 10 15.54 -0.33 -16.29
CA THR A 10 16.94 -0.74 -16.44
C THR A 10 18.01 0.19 -15.83
N LEU A 11 17.67 1.23 -15.06
CA LEU A 11 18.69 2.20 -14.60
C LEU A 11 18.70 2.58 -13.11
N PHE A 12 17.96 1.90 -12.23
CA PHE A 12 18.03 2.16 -10.78
C PHE A 12 18.37 0.97 -9.88
N PHE A 13 18.59 -0.23 -10.44
CA PHE A 13 18.84 -1.43 -9.64
C PHE A 13 19.98 -2.27 -10.24
N LEU A 14 21.20 -1.73 -10.21
CA LEU A 14 22.41 -2.53 -10.40
C LEU A 14 22.81 -3.12 -9.05
N GLY A 15 22.09 -4.17 -8.63
CA GLY A 15 22.38 -4.93 -7.42
C GLY A 15 21.59 -6.23 -7.40
N ALA A 16 22.02 -7.24 -8.17
CA ALA A 16 21.32 -8.51 -8.31
C ALA A 16 21.14 -9.24 -6.96
N CYS A 17 20.01 -8.97 -6.30
CA CYS A 17 19.40 -9.79 -5.26
C CYS A 17 18.27 -10.60 -5.90
N SER A 18 18.18 -11.90 -5.59
CA SER A 18 17.15 -12.81 -6.14
C SER A 18 15.71 -12.34 -5.95
N GLY A 19 15.46 -11.48 -4.95
CA GLY A 19 14.16 -10.84 -4.72
C GLY A 19 13.82 -9.75 -5.74
N GLU A 20 14.81 -9.01 -6.27
CA GLU A 20 14.55 -7.96 -7.26
C GLU A 20 14.08 -8.58 -8.57
N SER A 21 14.77 -9.61 -9.07
CA SER A 21 14.39 -10.30 -10.31
C SER A 21 12.96 -10.84 -10.30
N HIS A 22 12.45 -11.27 -9.14
CA HIS A 22 11.08 -11.77 -9.02
C HIS A 22 10.04 -10.64 -9.18
N VAL A 23 10.33 -9.44 -8.63
CA VAL A 23 9.46 -8.28 -8.79
C VAL A 23 9.39 -7.83 -10.25
N TYR A 24 10.53 -7.79 -10.95
CA TYR A 24 10.55 -7.46 -12.39
C TYR A 24 9.68 -8.40 -13.20
N GLN A 25 9.82 -9.72 -12.98
CA GLN A 25 9.02 -10.73 -13.68
C GLN A 25 7.53 -10.53 -13.46
N MET A 26 7.11 -10.20 -12.22
CA MET A 26 5.70 -9.90 -11.94
C MET A 26 5.22 -8.65 -12.68
N VAL A 27 6.00 -7.58 -12.71
CA VAL A 27 5.61 -6.36 -13.43
C VAL A 27 5.49 -6.63 -14.93
N GLU A 28 6.46 -7.34 -15.53
CA GLU A 28 6.42 -7.69 -16.96
C GLU A 28 5.26 -8.62 -17.34
N GLU A 29 4.91 -9.58 -16.48
CA GLU A 29 3.80 -10.51 -16.75
C GLU A 29 2.45 -9.79 -16.81
N TRP A 30 2.26 -8.77 -15.97
CA TRP A 30 0.98 -8.08 -15.83
C TRP A 30 0.87 -6.83 -16.70
N ASP A 31 1.95 -6.30 -17.25
CA ASP A 31 1.92 -5.12 -18.14
C ASP A 31 0.97 -5.35 -19.34
N GLY A 32 -0.04 -4.50 -19.46
CA GLY A 32 -1.04 -4.57 -20.53
C GLY A 32 -1.95 -5.81 -20.52
N LYS A 33 -1.85 -6.68 -19.51
CA LYS A 33 -2.75 -7.84 -19.35
C LYS A 33 -4.17 -7.36 -19.04
N GLU A 34 -5.17 -8.06 -19.55
CA GLU A 34 -6.58 -7.74 -19.26
C GLU A 34 -7.01 -8.40 -17.96
N ILE A 35 -7.67 -7.64 -17.09
CA ILE A 35 -8.41 -8.19 -15.96
C ILE A 35 -9.82 -8.56 -16.43
N LEU A 36 -10.13 -9.84 -16.31
CA LEU A 36 -11.46 -10.39 -16.58
C LEU A 36 -12.33 -10.28 -15.32
N PHE A 37 -13.56 -9.81 -15.47
CA PHE A 37 -14.52 -9.73 -14.37
C PHE A 37 -15.59 -10.81 -14.50
N PRO A 38 -16.11 -11.35 -13.36
CA PRO A 38 -17.22 -12.29 -13.40
C PRO A 38 -18.50 -11.58 -13.84
N GLU A 39 -19.36 -12.28 -14.59
CA GLU A 39 -20.62 -11.73 -15.09
C GLU A 39 -21.60 -11.37 -13.97
N ASN A 40 -21.66 -12.19 -12.92
CA ASN A 40 -22.57 -12.05 -11.79
C ASN A 40 -21.80 -11.67 -10.53
N VAL A 41 -21.57 -10.37 -10.34
CA VAL A 41 -20.98 -9.84 -9.11
C VAL A 41 -21.93 -8.86 -8.43
N SER A 42 -22.12 -9.04 -7.13
CA SER A 42 -22.87 -8.13 -6.29
C SER A 42 -21.89 -7.23 -5.54
N PHE A 43 -22.06 -5.92 -5.69
CA PHE A 43 -21.36 -4.94 -4.88
C PHE A 43 -22.28 -4.41 -3.77
N SER A 44 -21.72 -4.09 -2.62
CA SER A 44 -22.41 -3.37 -1.55
C SER A 44 -21.66 -2.12 -1.16
N VAL A 45 -22.40 -1.13 -0.69
CA VAL A 45 -21.86 0.07 -0.04
C VAL A 45 -22.50 0.14 1.35
N GLY A 46 -21.77 -0.28 2.38
CA GLY A 46 -22.34 -0.50 3.72
C GLY A 46 -23.46 -1.56 3.69
N GLU A 47 -24.57 -1.29 4.38
CA GLU A 47 -25.76 -2.17 4.43
C GLU A 47 -26.59 -2.16 3.12
N VAL A 48 -26.33 -1.21 2.21
CA VAL A 48 -27.10 -1.10 0.97
C VAL A 48 -26.48 -2.00 -0.08
N ALA A 49 -27.20 -3.07 -0.43
CA ALA A 49 -26.90 -3.86 -1.62
C ALA A 49 -27.06 -2.96 -2.86
N SER A 50 -26.00 -2.81 -3.65
CA SER A 50 -26.11 -2.19 -4.96
C SER A 50 -26.80 -3.16 -5.90
N VAL A 51 -27.96 -2.77 -6.43
CA VAL A 51 -28.66 -3.53 -7.48
C VAL A 51 -27.97 -3.32 -8.85
N ASP A 52 -27.13 -2.29 -8.98
CA ASP A 52 -26.36 -2.00 -10.20
C ASP A 52 -24.93 -2.58 -10.12
N ASN A 53 -24.47 -3.26 -11.17
CA ASN A 53 -23.08 -3.69 -11.31
C ASN A 53 -22.20 -2.48 -11.67
N PRO A 54 -21.41 -1.94 -10.73
CA PRO A 54 -20.68 -0.70 -10.95
C PRO A 54 -19.51 -0.88 -11.93
N LEU A 55 -19.13 -2.12 -12.27
CA LEU A 55 -18.12 -2.42 -13.29
C LEU A 55 -18.57 -2.06 -14.71
N LEU A 56 -19.88 -1.92 -14.94
CA LEU A 56 -20.43 -1.51 -16.24
C LEU A 56 -20.20 -0.01 -16.53
N ARG A 57 -19.76 0.77 -15.54
CA ARG A 57 -19.40 2.18 -15.75
C ARG A 57 -18.10 2.28 -16.54
N THR A 58 -18.17 2.94 -17.69
CA THR A 58 -16.98 3.30 -18.47
C THR A 58 -16.34 4.55 -17.87
N THR A 59 -15.21 4.35 -17.19
CA THR A 59 -14.31 5.40 -16.71
C THR A 59 -12.96 5.28 -17.40
N PRO A 60 -12.19 6.38 -17.55
CA PRO A 60 -10.86 6.34 -18.18
C PRO A 60 -9.89 5.40 -17.46
N TYR A 61 -10.00 5.37 -16.13
CA TYR A 61 -9.21 4.54 -15.24
C TYR A 61 -10.10 3.87 -14.20
N LYS A 62 -9.65 2.75 -13.65
CA LYS A 62 -10.23 2.12 -12.46
C LYS A 62 -9.15 1.39 -11.68
N ILE A 63 -9.32 1.28 -10.37
CA ILE A 63 -8.41 0.52 -9.50
C ILE A 63 -9.14 -0.73 -9.01
N VAL A 64 -8.49 -1.89 -9.12
CA VAL A 64 -9.00 -3.16 -8.61
C VAL A 64 -8.06 -3.66 -7.54
N HIS A 65 -8.60 -3.97 -6.36
CA HIS A 65 -7.88 -4.64 -5.29
C HIS A 65 -8.56 -5.98 -4.98
N TYR A 66 -7.77 -7.06 -4.96
CA TYR A 66 -8.24 -8.38 -4.56
C TYR A 66 -7.52 -8.84 -3.29
N THR A 67 -8.28 -9.34 -2.32
CA THR A 67 -7.71 -9.90 -1.10
C THR A 67 -8.59 -11.00 -0.52
N ASP A 68 -7.96 -12.06 -0.02
CA ASP A 68 -8.66 -13.18 0.62
C ASP A 68 -8.68 -13.03 2.15
N SER A 69 -9.54 -13.80 2.84
CA SER A 69 -9.66 -13.71 4.30
C SER A 69 -8.66 -14.53 5.12
N MET A 70 -7.53 -14.94 4.54
CA MET A 70 -6.47 -15.65 5.28
C MET A 70 -5.50 -14.66 5.94
N GLY A 71 -5.19 -14.92 7.21
CA GLY A 71 -4.26 -14.11 8.02
C GLY A 71 -5.00 -13.11 8.93
N CYS A 72 -4.27 -12.12 9.44
CA CYS A 72 -4.86 -11.05 10.25
C CYS A 72 -5.60 -10.07 9.35
N MET A 73 -6.93 -10.12 9.38
CA MET A 73 -7.81 -9.36 8.49
C MET A 73 -7.64 -7.85 8.64
N SER A 74 -7.57 -7.34 9.86
CA SER A 74 -7.36 -5.90 10.09
C SER A 74 -6.05 -5.39 9.48
N CYS A 75 -4.97 -6.19 9.58
CA CYS A 75 -3.68 -5.86 8.98
C CYS A 75 -3.71 -5.94 7.44
N LYS A 76 -4.45 -6.91 6.90
CA LYS A 76 -4.48 -7.19 5.45
C LYS A 76 -5.40 -6.26 4.68
N LEU A 77 -6.54 -5.89 5.27
CA LEU A 77 -7.56 -5.11 4.58
C LEU A 77 -7.19 -3.62 4.49
N ARG A 78 -6.49 -3.06 5.50
CA ARG A 78 -6.03 -1.65 5.53
C ARG A 78 -7.14 -0.65 5.14
N LEU A 79 -8.39 -0.92 5.55
CA LEU A 79 -9.56 -0.19 5.06
C LEU A 79 -9.53 1.31 5.38
N ASN A 80 -8.93 1.71 6.50
CA ASN A 80 -8.75 3.12 6.85
C ASN A 80 -7.80 3.83 5.89
N ASP A 81 -6.66 3.23 5.55
CA ASP A 81 -5.70 3.81 4.61
C ASP A 81 -6.28 3.86 3.19
N TRP A 82 -7.06 2.85 2.83
CA TRP A 82 -7.83 2.87 1.60
C TRP A 82 -8.91 3.96 1.58
N ALA A 83 -9.59 4.22 2.71
CA ALA A 83 -10.56 5.30 2.80
C ALA A 83 -9.89 6.66 2.58
N LEU A 84 -8.69 6.88 3.15
CA LEU A 84 -7.89 8.08 2.91
C LEU A 84 -7.47 8.18 1.43
N PHE A 85 -6.93 7.11 0.86
CA PHE A 85 -6.50 7.12 -0.54
C PHE A 85 -7.66 7.35 -1.52
N VAL A 86 -8.84 6.74 -1.28
CA VAL A 86 -10.05 7.01 -2.06
C VAL A 86 -10.47 8.47 -1.93
N SER A 87 -10.41 9.04 -0.72
CA SER A 87 -10.71 10.46 -0.50
C SER A 87 -9.78 11.37 -1.29
N ASP A 88 -8.47 11.07 -1.33
CA ASP A 88 -7.49 11.81 -2.15
C ASP A 88 -7.87 11.75 -3.64
N LEU A 89 -8.18 10.54 -4.16
CA LEU A 89 -8.59 10.36 -5.55
C LEU A 89 -9.88 11.12 -5.88
N GLN A 90 -10.86 11.15 -4.97
CA GLN A 90 -12.11 11.87 -5.14
C GLN A 90 -11.89 13.38 -5.15
N ALA A 91 -11.05 13.90 -4.25
CA ALA A 91 -10.72 15.31 -4.18
C ALA A 91 -10.00 15.81 -5.43
N GLU A 92 -9.11 14.99 -6.01
CA GLU A 92 -8.32 15.38 -7.18
C GLU A 92 -9.04 15.09 -8.51
N PHE A 93 -9.72 13.95 -8.64
CA PHE A 93 -10.25 13.46 -9.92
C PHE A 93 -11.79 13.33 -9.96
N GLN A 94 -12.53 13.87 -8.98
CA GLN A 94 -14.00 13.97 -9.00
C GLN A 94 -14.73 12.67 -9.38
N GLU A 95 -14.36 11.55 -8.74
CA GLU A 95 -14.93 10.20 -8.97
C GLU A 95 -14.64 9.55 -10.35
N MET A 96 -13.76 10.13 -11.17
CA MET A 96 -13.37 9.53 -12.47
C MET A 96 -12.53 8.25 -12.34
N VAL A 97 -12.12 7.89 -11.12
CA VAL A 97 -11.29 6.71 -10.84
C VAL A 97 -11.94 5.86 -9.74
N PRO A 98 -12.91 4.99 -10.08
CA PRO A 98 -13.53 4.10 -9.11
C PRO A 98 -12.52 3.08 -8.57
N VAL A 99 -12.63 2.78 -7.27
CA VAL A 99 -11.86 1.73 -6.59
C VAL A 99 -12.79 0.57 -6.27
N TYR A 100 -12.52 -0.60 -6.87
CA TYR A 100 -13.28 -1.82 -6.67
C TYR A 100 -12.49 -2.77 -5.77
N MET A 101 -13.06 -3.12 -4.62
CA MET A 101 -12.47 -4.10 -3.70
C MET A 101 -13.18 -5.44 -3.78
N PHE A 102 -12.42 -6.51 -3.99
CA PHE A 102 -12.90 -7.87 -3.99
C PHE A 102 -12.34 -8.61 -2.78
N PHE A 103 -13.25 -9.10 -1.93
CA PHE A 103 -12.93 -9.85 -0.73
C PHE A 103 -13.36 -11.31 -0.92
N CYS A 104 -12.41 -12.24 -0.87
CA CYS A 104 -12.71 -13.67 -0.89
C CYS A 104 -12.72 -14.24 0.54
N PRO A 105 -13.89 -14.42 1.18
CA PRO A 105 -13.97 -15.02 2.50
C PRO A 105 -13.59 -16.51 2.47
N LYS A 106 -12.56 -16.90 3.22
CA LYS A 106 -12.19 -18.32 3.43
C LYS A 106 -12.86 -18.95 4.66
N LYS A 107 -13.37 -18.14 5.60
CA LYS A 107 -14.02 -18.60 6.85
C LYS A 107 -15.37 -17.92 7.11
N GLY A 108 -16.12 -17.64 6.04
CA GLY A 108 -17.37 -16.87 6.10
C GLY A 108 -17.14 -15.36 6.02
N SER A 109 -18.20 -14.62 5.69
CA SER A 109 -18.13 -13.18 5.38
C SER A 109 -18.35 -12.25 6.57
N GLY A 110 -18.86 -12.76 7.71
CA GLY A 110 -19.27 -11.92 8.85
C GLY A 110 -18.15 -11.05 9.42
N GLU A 111 -16.92 -11.55 9.52
CA GLU A 111 -15.77 -10.78 9.99
C GLU A 111 -15.37 -9.68 9.00
N ILE A 112 -15.40 -9.97 7.68
CA ILE A 112 -15.10 -8.96 6.66
C ILE A 112 -16.15 -7.85 6.67
N ILE A 113 -17.44 -8.23 6.74
CA ILE A 113 -18.56 -7.29 6.76
C ILE A 113 -18.44 -6.37 7.98
N SER A 114 -18.20 -6.92 9.17
CA SER A 114 -18.06 -6.11 10.38
C SER A 114 -16.84 -5.19 10.33
N LEU A 115 -15.73 -5.62 9.73
CA LEU A 115 -14.56 -4.75 9.52
C LEU A 115 -14.86 -3.59 8.57
N ILE A 116 -15.62 -3.84 7.49
CA ILE A 116 -16.02 -2.81 6.54
C ILE A 116 -16.94 -1.80 7.22
N GLU A 117 -17.98 -2.25 7.91
CA GLU A 117 -18.94 -1.40 8.63
C GLU A 117 -18.26 -0.49 9.67
N ASN A 118 -17.27 -1.02 10.39
CA ASN A 118 -16.56 -0.29 11.43
C ASN A 118 -15.41 0.60 10.89
N SER A 119 -15.00 0.44 9.63
CA SER A 119 -13.88 1.21 9.04
C SER A 119 -14.29 2.58 8.50
N GLY A 120 -15.59 2.82 8.30
CA GLY A 120 -16.06 4.01 7.59
C GLY A 120 -15.71 4.03 6.09
N TYR A 121 -15.22 2.92 5.52
CA TYR A 121 -14.98 2.78 4.09
C TYR A 121 -16.31 2.75 3.32
N LYS A 122 -16.51 3.72 2.42
CA LYS A 122 -17.78 3.94 1.71
C LYS A 122 -17.75 3.57 0.22
N SER A 123 -16.62 3.12 -0.30
CA SER A 123 -16.57 2.72 -1.70
C SER A 123 -17.15 1.31 -1.90
N PRO A 124 -17.63 0.98 -3.12
CA PRO A 124 -18.20 -0.32 -3.40
C PRO A 124 -17.24 -1.48 -3.10
N VAL A 125 -17.74 -2.48 -2.38
CA VAL A 125 -17.04 -3.72 -2.06
C VAL A 125 -17.78 -4.92 -2.64
N CYS A 126 -17.06 -5.95 -3.07
CA CYS A 126 -17.62 -7.21 -3.54
C CYS A 126 -17.16 -8.34 -2.61
N ILE A 127 -18.12 -9.08 -2.04
CA ILE A 127 -17.85 -10.31 -1.30
C ILE A 127 -17.90 -11.48 -2.29
N ASP A 128 -16.74 -11.90 -2.78
CA ASP A 128 -16.56 -12.97 -3.78
C ASP A 128 -16.28 -14.31 -3.10
N ALA A 129 -17.33 -14.90 -2.50
CA ALA A 129 -17.24 -16.18 -1.79
C ALA A 129 -16.75 -17.33 -2.67
N GLU A 130 -17.02 -17.27 -3.97
CA GLU A 130 -16.63 -18.28 -4.95
C GLU A 130 -15.21 -18.08 -5.50
N ASP A 131 -14.49 -17.05 -5.06
CA ASP A 131 -13.15 -16.71 -5.55
C ASP A 131 -13.11 -16.51 -7.09
N SER A 132 -14.23 -16.06 -7.64
CA SER A 132 -14.52 -16.00 -9.07
C SER A 132 -13.53 -15.11 -9.81
N LEU A 133 -13.22 -13.94 -9.25
CA LEU A 133 -12.27 -13.00 -9.86
C LEU A 133 -10.88 -13.61 -9.95
N ASN A 134 -10.41 -14.26 -8.88
CA ASN A 134 -9.09 -14.87 -8.87
C ASN A 134 -9.02 -16.13 -9.74
N LYS A 135 -10.09 -16.93 -9.78
CA LYS A 135 -10.17 -18.10 -10.68
C LYS A 135 -10.05 -17.72 -12.16
N LEU A 136 -10.54 -16.54 -12.55
CA LEU A 136 -10.44 -16.05 -13.93
C LEU A 136 -9.05 -15.50 -14.27
N ASN A 137 -8.36 -14.86 -13.31
CA ASN A 137 -7.15 -14.08 -13.58
C ASN A 137 -5.86 -14.70 -13.07
N HIS A 138 -5.94 -15.58 -12.07
CA HIS A 138 -4.82 -16.19 -11.35
C HIS A 138 -3.87 -15.16 -10.74
N PHE A 139 -4.35 -14.38 -9.77
CA PHE A 139 -3.56 -13.30 -9.18
C PHE A 139 -2.31 -13.84 -8.43
N PRO A 140 -1.24 -13.03 -8.34
CA PRO A 140 -0.03 -13.40 -7.62
C PRO A 140 -0.31 -13.78 -6.16
N SER A 141 0.47 -14.72 -5.62
CA SER A 141 0.36 -15.10 -4.21
C SER A 141 0.82 -13.97 -3.27
N ASP A 142 1.77 -13.14 -3.70
CA ASP A 142 2.25 -11.97 -2.97
C ASP A 142 1.17 -10.87 -2.91
N MET A 143 0.80 -10.48 -1.70
CA MET A 143 -0.25 -9.49 -1.42
C MET A 143 0.10 -8.08 -1.92
N ALA A 144 1.38 -7.76 -2.07
CA ALA A 144 1.82 -6.45 -2.59
C ALA A 144 1.41 -6.26 -4.07
N PHE A 145 1.16 -7.35 -4.80
CA PHE A 145 0.89 -7.37 -6.24
C PHE A 145 -0.54 -7.82 -6.58
N ARG A 146 -1.49 -7.61 -5.67
CA ARG A 146 -2.93 -7.91 -5.88
C ARG A 146 -3.78 -6.65 -6.05
N THR A 147 -3.15 -5.55 -6.44
CA THR A 147 -3.80 -4.28 -6.74
C THR A 147 -3.34 -3.79 -8.09
N PHE A 148 -4.28 -3.35 -8.92
CA PHE A 148 -4.05 -3.01 -10.31
C PHE A 148 -4.71 -1.69 -10.65
N LEU A 149 -3.96 -0.79 -11.29
CA LEU A 149 -4.52 0.34 -12.02
C LEU A 149 -4.81 -0.12 -13.45
N LEU A 150 -6.06 0.03 -13.88
CA LEU A 150 -6.53 -0.39 -15.19
C LEU A 150 -6.96 0.81 -16.03
N ASP A 151 -6.86 0.66 -17.35
CA ASP A 151 -7.51 1.55 -18.30
C ASP A 151 -9.01 1.24 -18.48
N LYS A 152 -9.67 1.98 -19.37
CA LYS A 152 -11.08 1.81 -19.72
C LYS A 152 -11.43 0.42 -20.27
N ASP A 153 -10.46 -0.29 -20.85
CA ASP A 153 -10.60 -1.61 -21.48
C ASP A 153 -10.11 -2.73 -20.53
N ASN A 154 -9.96 -2.43 -19.24
CA ASN A 154 -9.49 -3.32 -18.18
C ASN A 154 -8.04 -3.83 -18.37
N LYS A 155 -7.24 -3.17 -19.21
CA LYS A 155 -5.82 -3.49 -19.35
C LYS A 155 -5.04 -2.87 -18.19
N VAL A 156 -4.13 -3.65 -17.62
CA VAL A 156 -3.27 -3.21 -16.53
C VAL A 156 -2.27 -2.17 -17.04
N LEU A 157 -2.30 -1.00 -16.39
CA LEU A 157 -1.34 0.10 -16.59
C LEU A 157 -0.24 0.10 -15.52
N ALA A 158 -0.56 -0.36 -14.31
CA ALA A 158 0.39 -0.54 -13.21
C ALA A 158 -0.12 -1.57 -12.20
N ILE A 159 0.83 -2.20 -11.51
CA ILE A 159 0.58 -3.21 -10.47
C ILE A 159 1.30 -2.80 -9.18
N GLY A 160 0.65 -3.02 -8.05
CA GLY A 160 1.18 -2.73 -6.72
C GLY A 160 0.13 -2.12 -5.80
N ASN A 161 0.31 -2.26 -4.49
CA ASN A 161 -0.61 -1.70 -3.51
C ASN A 161 -0.24 -0.24 -3.13
N PRO A 162 -1.02 0.78 -3.55
CA PRO A 162 -0.70 2.19 -3.29
C PRO A 162 -0.86 2.58 -1.81
N VAL A 163 -1.62 1.83 -1.01
CA VAL A 163 -1.74 2.10 0.44
C VAL A 163 -0.61 1.49 1.26
N LEU A 164 0.20 0.61 0.66
CA LEU A 164 1.37 -0.01 1.31
C LEU A 164 2.70 0.58 0.84
N ASN A 165 2.70 1.17 -0.36
CA ASN A 165 3.90 1.70 -1.00
C ASN A 165 3.62 3.07 -1.64
N PRO A 166 4.15 4.16 -1.05
CA PRO A 166 4.00 5.53 -1.55
C PRO A 166 4.54 5.70 -2.98
N LYS A 167 5.59 4.98 -3.38
CA LYS A 167 6.10 5.03 -4.76
C LYS A 167 5.10 4.48 -5.78
N VAL A 168 4.29 3.50 -5.37
CA VAL A 168 3.19 2.99 -6.19
C VAL A 168 2.03 3.99 -6.23
N LYS A 169 1.71 4.63 -5.10
CA LYS A 169 0.74 5.75 -5.05
C LYS A 169 1.12 6.84 -6.05
N ASP A 170 2.37 7.30 -6.01
CA ASP A 170 2.88 8.33 -6.93
C ASP A 170 2.83 7.88 -8.38
N LEU A 171 3.20 6.63 -8.68
CA LEU A 171 3.08 6.07 -10.02
C LEU A 171 1.63 6.13 -10.52
N TYR A 172 0.66 5.73 -9.69
CA TYR A 172 -0.75 5.74 -10.07
C TYR A 172 -1.24 7.15 -10.36
N LEU A 173 -0.97 8.10 -9.46
CA LEU A 173 -1.40 9.50 -9.63
C LEU A 173 -0.83 10.11 -10.90
N ARG A 174 0.44 9.85 -11.22
CA ARG A 174 1.07 10.34 -12.46
C ARG A 174 0.43 9.75 -13.71
N ILE A 175 0.19 8.44 -13.74
CA ILE A 175 -0.52 7.80 -14.86
C ILE A 175 -1.90 8.44 -15.07
N ILE A 176 -2.66 8.63 -13.98
CA ILE A 176 -4.01 9.19 -14.02
C ILE A 176 -3.99 10.64 -14.55
N ARG A 177 -2.98 11.44 -14.18
CA ARG A 177 -2.74 12.80 -14.71
C ARG A 177 -2.29 12.83 -16.18
N GLY A 178 -1.99 11.68 -16.78
CA GLY A 178 -1.45 11.58 -18.14
C GLY A 178 0.05 11.89 -18.24
N GLU A 179 0.77 11.84 -17.12
CA GLU A 179 2.22 11.99 -17.09
C GLU A 179 2.93 10.68 -17.51
N SER A 180 4.18 10.80 -17.95
CA SER A 180 4.98 9.61 -18.28
C SER A 180 5.25 8.77 -17.01
N PRO A 181 4.96 7.46 -17.01
CA PRO A 181 5.31 6.55 -15.89
C PRO A 181 6.80 6.57 -15.56
N GLN A 182 7.63 6.87 -16.57
CA GLN A 182 9.09 6.88 -16.53
C GLN A 182 9.66 8.23 -16.07
N ALA A 183 8.84 9.27 -15.89
CA ALA A 183 9.34 10.48 -15.23
C ALA A 183 9.86 10.06 -13.85
N PRO A 184 11.06 10.46 -13.42
CA PRO A 184 11.48 10.12 -12.06
C PRO A 184 10.51 10.81 -11.09
N SER A 185 9.89 10.05 -10.17
CA SER A 185 9.11 10.65 -9.06
C SER A 185 9.97 11.65 -8.27
N ASP A 186 11.29 11.43 -8.32
CA ASP A 186 12.31 12.16 -7.57
C ASP A 186 13.14 13.09 -8.50
N ALA A 187 12.67 13.38 -9.72
CA ALA A 187 13.42 14.17 -10.72
C ALA A 187 13.64 15.60 -10.23
N GLY A 188 14.79 15.84 -9.59
CA GLY A 188 15.14 17.15 -9.03
C GLY A 188 15.00 17.24 -7.50
N THR A 189 14.53 16.20 -6.82
CA THR A 189 14.54 16.14 -5.36
C THR A 189 15.98 15.94 -4.89
N PRO A 190 16.58 16.86 -4.11
CA PRO A 190 17.94 16.69 -3.64
C PRO A 190 18.04 15.43 -2.78
N VAL A 191 18.88 14.48 -3.19
CA VAL A 191 19.13 13.25 -2.42
C VAL A 191 20.15 13.54 -1.32
N THR A 192 19.94 12.99 -0.12
CA THR A 192 20.88 13.07 1.01
C THR A 192 21.25 11.69 1.55
N THR A 193 22.11 11.64 2.58
CA THR A 193 22.42 10.41 3.33
C THR A 193 21.84 10.49 4.73
N VAL A 194 21.45 9.34 5.27
CA VAL A 194 20.79 9.22 6.58
C VAL A 194 21.41 8.09 7.38
N SER A 195 21.58 8.30 8.67
CA SER A 195 21.91 7.24 9.64
C SER A 195 20.77 7.07 10.65
N VAL A 196 20.43 5.81 10.96
CA VAL A 196 19.44 5.48 11.99
C VAL A 196 20.19 5.10 13.27
N SER A 197 19.80 5.65 14.42
CA SER A 197 20.44 5.34 15.71
C SER A 197 20.30 3.87 16.11
N SER A 198 19.12 3.30 15.92
CA SER A 198 18.85 1.85 16.01
C SER A 198 17.75 1.50 15.02
N ALA A 199 17.93 0.41 14.26
CA ALA A 199 16.88 -0.10 13.38
C ALA A 199 15.85 -0.98 14.11
N GLU A 200 16.05 -1.25 15.40
CA GLU A 200 15.16 -2.06 16.23
C GLU A 200 14.92 -1.40 17.60
N ALA A 201 13.68 -1.44 18.05
CA ALA A 201 13.27 -1.02 19.39
C ALA A 201 12.52 -2.17 20.08
N ASP A 202 13.08 -2.68 21.18
CA ASP A 202 12.45 -3.70 22.02
C ASP A 202 11.62 -3.03 23.13
N LEU A 203 10.33 -3.32 23.15
CA LEU A 203 9.38 -2.83 24.17
C LEU A 203 9.46 -3.65 25.46
N GLY A 204 10.24 -4.73 25.48
CA GLY A 204 10.33 -5.69 26.58
C GLY A 204 9.00 -6.42 26.81
N THR A 205 8.78 -6.85 28.05
CA THR A 205 7.51 -7.44 28.49
C THR A 205 6.58 -6.36 29.04
N PHE A 206 5.32 -6.35 28.60
CA PHE A 206 4.32 -5.39 29.06
C PHE A 206 2.90 -5.97 29.07
N PRO A 207 1.98 -5.42 29.89
CA PRO A 207 0.58 -5.82 29.87
C PRO A 207 -0.07 -5.49 28.51
N TRP A 208 -0.75 -6.45 27.88
CA TRP A 208 -1.25 -6.31 26.50
C TRP A 208 -2.28 -5.19 26.32
N GLN A 209 -2.94 -4.77 27.42
CA GLN A 209 -3.92 -3.67 27.42
C GLN A 209 -3.28 -2.28 27.46
N GLU A 210 -1.99 -2.19 27.78
CA GLU A 210 -1.25 -0.93 27.89
C GLU A 210 -0.57 -0.59 26.56
N PRO A 211 -0.88 0.58 25.97
CA PRO A 211 -0.13 1.09 24.84
C PRO A 211 1.34 1.35 25.22
N ARG A 212 2.25 1.10 24.29
CA ARG A 212 3.68 1.38 24.42
C ARG A 212 4.14 2.34 23.35
N THR A 213 5.14 3.14 23.67
CA THR A 213 5.75 4.08 22.72
C THR A 213 7.25 3.85 22.66
N CYS A 214 7.81 3.84 21.46
CA CYS A 214 9.25 3.81 21.22
C CYS A 214 9.65 4.91 20.25
N THR A 215 10.93 5.27 20.23
CA THR A 215 11.43 6.35 19.39
C THR A 215 12.56 5.88 18.50
N PHE A 216 12.53 6.31 17.24
CA PHE A 216 13.62 6.12 16.28
C PHE A 216 14.16 7.48 15.89
N THR A 217 15.49 7.62 15.84
CA THR A 217 16.14 8.88 15.45
C THR A 217 16.83 8.70 14.11
N LEU A 218 16.45 9.53 13.15
CA LEU A 218 17.08 9.65 11.85
C LEU A 218 17.97 10.88 11.84
N ARG A 219 19.27 10.71 11.65
CA ARG A 219 20.22 11.80 11.53
C ARG A 219 20.59 12.03 10.08
N ASN A 220 20.48 13.28 9.63
CA ASN A 220 20.93 13.69 8.31
C ASN A 220 22.46 13.77 8.29
N THR A 221 23.10 12.86 7.57
CA THR A 221 24.56 12.78 7.46
C THR A 221 25.10 13.37 6.16
N GLY A 222 24.21 13.83 5.27
CA GLY A 222 24.58 14.41 3.98
C GLY A 222 24.62 15.94 3.99
N ASP A 223 24.69 16.52 2.79
CA ASP A 223 24.83 17.96 2.55
C ASP A 223 23.53 18.63 2.05
N ARG A 224 22.46 17.84 1.88
CA ARG A 224 21.11 18.31 1.51
C ARG A 224 20.10 18.07 2.64
N PRO A 225 19.01 18.84 2.74
CA PRO A 225 17.97 18.57 3.73
C PRO A 225 17.37 17.17 3.58
N LEU A 226 17.15 16.49 4.71
CA LEU A 226 16.47 15.20 4.79
C LEU A 226 14.97 15.45 4.98
N VAL A 227 14.15 14.84 4.13
CA VAL A 227 12.69 14.93 4.14
C VAL A 227 12.11 13.54 4.27
N ILE A 228 11.20 13.33 5.22
CA ILE A 228 10.37 12.13 5.29
C ILE A 228 9.17 12.37 4.39
N HIS A 229 8.96 11.50 3.41
CA HIS A 229 7.83 11.56 2.49
C HIS A 229 6.62 10.83 3.07
N ASP A 230 6.84 9.66 3.66
CA ASP A 230 5.79 8.89 4.30
C ASP A 230 6.39 7.79 5.20
N VAL A 231 5.55 7.22 6.06
CA VAL A 231 5.88 6.07 6.90
C VAL A 231 4.76 5.03 6.83
N THR A 232 5.09 3.84 6.32
CA THR A 232 4.12 2.73 6.29
C THR A 232 4.44 1.68 7.33
N THR A 233 3.41 1.14 8.01
CA THR A 233 3.57 0.12 9.06
C THR A 233 3.03 -1.23 8.59
N SER A 234 3.39 -2.32 9.27
CA SER A 234 2.88 -3.67 8.96
C SER A 234 1.44 -3.92 9.45
N CYS A 235 0.92 -3.10 10.37
CA CYS A 235 -0.42 -3.24 10.95
C CYS A 235 -0.95 -1.88 11.43
N GLY A 236 -2.27 -1.73 11.54
CA GLY A 236 -2.89 -0.58 12.22
C GLY A 236 -2.66 -0.56 13.75
N CYS A 237 -2.10 -1.62 14.32
CA CYS A 237 -1.71 -1.71 15.72
C CYS A 237 -0.45 -0.90 16.07
N LEU A 238 0.26 -0.43 15.03
CA LEU A 238 1.42 0.45 15.12
C LEU A 238 1.11 1.72 14.33
N THR A 239 1.04 2.86 15.02
CA THR A 239 0.94 4.19 14.40
C THR A 239 2.24 4.95 14.65
N VAL A 240 2.55 5.92 13.79
CA VAL A 240 3.84 6.62 13.86
C VAL A 240 3.62 8.12 13.67
N ASP A 241 4.08 8.90 14.64
CA ASP A 241 4.19 10.35 14.52
C ASP A 241 5.61 10.69 14.04
N TYR A 242 5.73 11.58 13.08
CA TYR A 242 7.01 12.06 12.55
C TYR A 242 6.92 13.53 12.12
N PRO A 243 8.05 14.26 12.08
CA PRO A 243 8.04 15.65 11.64
C PRO A 243 7.83 15.76 10.12
N GLU A 244 6.98 16.69 9.71
CA GLU A 244 6.81 17.07 8.29
C GLU A 244 7.91 18.02 7.81
N GLU A 245 8.58 18.72 8.74
CA GLU A 245 9.66 19.65 8.43
C GLU A 245 10.97 18.93 8.08
N PRO A 246 11.73 19.41 7.08
CA PRO A 246 13.04 18.85 6.72
C PRO A 246 14.10 19.04 7.81
N ALA A 247 14.96 18.04 8.02
CA ALA A 247 16.19 18.19 8.82
C ALA A 247 17.36 18.69 7.98
N ARG A 248 18.01 19.77 8.40
CA ARG A 248 19.23 20.28 7.74
C ARG A 248 20.41 19.32 7.92
N PRO A 249 21.51 19.49 7.17
CA PRO A 249 22.74 18.73 7.39
C PRO A 249 23.17 18.71 8.86
N GLY A 250 23.34 17.52 9.42
CA GLY A 250 23.73 17.28 10.81
C GLY A 250 22.57 17.24 11.83
N GLU A 251 21.37 17.71 11.46
CA GLU A 251 20.18 17.67 12.31
C GLU A 251 19.50 16.28 12.33
N GLU A 252 18.58 16.11 13.27
CA GLU A 252 17.90 14.85 13.54
C GLU A 252 16.37 14.98 13.46
N LEU A 253 15.72 13.95 12.92
CA LEU A 253 14.28 13.75 12.95
C LEU A 253 13.96 12.61 13.91
N THR A 254 12.97 12.80 14.79
CA THR A 254 12.53 11.78 15.74
C THR A 254 11.17 11.24 15.33
N LEU A 255 11.09 9.93 15.06
CA LEU A 255 9.85 9.20 14.84
C LEU A 255 9.39 8.60 16.16
N ARG A 256 8.11 8.75 16.50
CA ARG A 256 7.49 8.14 17.68
C ARG A 256 6.51 7.07 17.24
N ALA A 257 6.86 5.81 17.49
CA ALA A 257 6.04 4.67 17.17
C ALA A 257 5.17 4.31 18.39
N HIS A 258 3.85 4.37 18.22
CA HIS A 258 2.85 4.02 19.21
C HIS A 258 2.28 2.64 18.90
N TYR A 259 2.54 1.69 19.79
CA TYR A 259 2.08 0.32 19.68
C TYR A 259 0.94 0.03 20.65
N ARG A 260 -0.14 -0.57 20.16
CA ARG A 260 -1.23 -1.12 20.96
C ARG A 260 -1.41 -2.59 20.58
N ALA A 261 -1.23 -3.50 21.52
CA ALA A 261 -1.38 -4.92 21.23
C ALA A 261 -2.83 -5.27 20.88
N ASP A 262 -2.99 -6.10 19.85
CA ASP A 262 -4.26 -6.70 19.43
C ASP A 262 -4.53 -8.03 20.14
N SER A 263 -3.47 -8.74 20.52
CA SER A 263 -3.51 -9.94 21.33
C SER A 263 -2.25 -10.09 22.20
N ARG A 264 -2.30 -11.01 23.17
CA ARG A 264 -1.13 -11.45 23.94
C ARG A 264 -0.14 -12.20 23.05
N GLY A 265 1.13 -12.22 23.45
CA GLY A 265 2.21 -12.98 22.83
C GLY A 265 3.34 -12.12 22.28
N THR A 266 4.16 -12.73 21.43
CA THR A 266 5.34 -12.09 20.83
C THR A 266 4.95 -10.95 19.89
N VAL A 267 5.59 -9.81 20.07
CA VAL A 267 5.47 -8.65 19.20
C VAL A 267 6.61 -8.66 18.21
N LEU A 268 6.27 -8.69 16.93
CA LEU A 268 7.19 -8.47 15.82
C LEU A 268 6.48 -7.63 14.77
N LYS A 269 6.73 -6.33 14.78
CA LYS A 269 6.13 -5.38 13.84
C LYS A 269 7.23 -4.64 13.09
N SER A 270 6.92 -4.19 11.88
CA SER A 270 7.86 -3.44 11.05
C SER A 270 7.23 -2.17 10.52
N MET A 271 8.08 -1.18 10.25
CA MET A 271 7.73 0.06 9.60
C MET A 271 8.78 0.43 8.56
N GLN A 272 8.35 1.10 7.51
CA GLN A 272 9.16 1.54 6.38
C GLN A 272 9.08 3.05 6.27
N VAL A 273 10.22 3.72 6.39
CA VAL A 273 10.31 5.18 6.29
C VAL A 273 10.78 5.56 4.90
N TYR A 274 9.89 6.19 4.13
CA TYR A 274 10.17 6.72 2.81
C TYR A 274 10.70 8.15 2.95
N CYS A 275 11.85 8.43 2.34
CA CYS A 275 12.56 9.69 2.47
C CYS A 275 13.48 9.90 1.25
N ASN A 276 13.99 11.12 1.08
CA ASN A 276 14.90 11.48 -0.01
C ASN A 276 16.35 11.00 0.22
N ALA A 277 16.53 9.78 0.73
CA ALA A 277 17.85 9.18 0.96
C ALA A 277 18.10 7.95 0.07
N GLN A 278 19.36 7.73 -0.33
CA GLN A 278 19.73 6.58 -1.18
C GLN A 278 19.30 5.21 -0.62
N GLY A 279 19.21 5.08 0.70
CA GLY A 279 18.77 3.84 1.38
C GLY A 279 17.26 3.72 1.59
N SER A 280 16.44 4.59 0.99
CA SER A 280 14.99 4.59 1.20
C SER A 280 14.26 3.48 0.42
N PRO A 281 13.29 2.76 1.02
CA PRO A 281 12.80 2.96 2.39
C PRO A 281 13.71 2.38 3.47
N LEU A 282 13.85 3.11 4.58
CA LEU A 282 14.52 2.62 5.78
C LEU A 282 13.58 1.65 6.50
N ARG A 283 14.07 0.45 6.84
CA ARG A 283 13.26 -0.57 7.55
C ARG A 283 13.58 -0.54 9.04
N LEU A 284 12.56 -0.29 9.86
CA LEU A 284 12.66 -0.29 11.32
C LEU A 284 11.75 -1.38 11.90
N ARG A 285 12.11 -1.91 13.07
CA ARG A 285 11.41 -3.01 13.75
C ARG A 285 11.06 -2.66 15.18
N VAL A 286 9.89 -3.11 15.60
CA VAL A 286 9.42 -3.05 16.99
C VAL A 286 9.23 -4.49 17.48
N THR A 287 9.92 -4.84 18.56
CA THR A 287 9.92 -6.17 19.18
C THR A 287 9.43 -6.10 20.63
N GLY A 288 9.09 -7.25 21.23
CA GLY A 288 8.67 -7.34 22.64
C GLY A 288 7.73 -8.52 22.92
N THR A 289 7.14 -8.54 24.11
CA THR A 289 6.14 -9.54 24.55
C THR A 289 4.98 -8.88 25.29
N ALA A 290 3.76 -9.12 24.83
CA ALA A 290 2.53 -8.62 25.44
C ALA A 290 1.86 -9.72 26.30
N GLU A 291 1.62 -9.46 27.59
CA GLU A 291 1.05 -10.44 28.55
C GLU A 291 -0.39 -10.12 29.01
#